data_AF-M0ZRS8-F1
#
_entry.id   AF-M0ZRS8-F1
#
_cell.length_a   1.000
_cell.length_b   1.000
_cell.length_c   1.000
_cell.angle_alpha   90.00
_cell.angle_beta   90.00
_cell.angle_gamma   90.00
#
_symmetry.space_group_name_H-M   'P 1'
#
loop_
_entity.id
_entity.type
_entity.pdbx_description
1 polymer ?
#
loop_
_entity_poly.entity_id
_entity_poly.type
_entity_poly.pdbx_seq_one_letter_code
_entity_poly.pdbx_strand_id
1 'polypeptide(L)'
;MQKFTTKIVNMMKAERLYETQGGPIILSQIENEYGPMEWELGAPGKSYAQWAAKMAVGLDTGVPWVMCKQDDAPDPIINACNGFYCDYFSPNKAYKPKIWTEAWTAWFTGFGNPVPYRPAEDLAFAVAKFIQKGGSFINYYMYHGGTNFGRTAGGPFIATSYDYDAPLDEYGLLRQPKWGHLKDLHRAIKLCEPALVSGDPAVTALGHQQEAHVFRSKSGSCAAFLANYDQHSFATVSFANRHYNLPPWSISILPDCKNTVFNTARIGAQSAQMKMTPVSRGLPWQSFNEETSSYEDSSFTVVGLLEQINTTRDVSDYLWYSTE
;
A
#
# COMPACT_ATOMS: atom_id res chain seq x y z
N MET A 1 10.20 0.87 -21.96
CA MET A 1 9.55 -0.14 -21.10
C MET A 1 10.12 -1.56 -21.29
N GLN A 2 9.77 -2.31 -22.34
CA GLN A 2 10.14 -3.75 -22.49
C GLN A 2 11.62 -4.07 -22.21
N LYS A 3 12.56 -3.29 -22.77
CA LYS A 3 14.00 -3.51 -22.56
C LYS A 3 14.38 -3.49 -21.08
N PHE A 4 13.86 -2.53 -20.31
CA PHE A 4 14.16 -2.40 -18.89
C PHE A 4 13.48 -3.50 -18.08
N THR A 5 12.20 -3.78 -18.34
CA THR A 5 11.47 -4.89 -17.68
C THR A 5 12.18 -6.22 -17.91
N THR A 6 12.59 -6.50 -19.15
CA THR A 6 13.36 -7.70 -19.51
C THR A 6 14.70 -7.76 -18.77
N LYS A 7 15.42 -6.64 -18.69
CA LYS A 7 16.67 -6.54 -17.93
C LYS A 7 16.47 -6.93 -16.46
N ILE A 8 15.47 -6.35 -15.80
CA ILE A 8 15.18 -6.65 -14.39
C ILE A 8 14.80 -8.12 -14.21
N VAL A 9 13.87 -8.65 -15.02
CA VAL A 9 13.47 -10.07 -14.93
C VAL A 9 14.68 -10.99 -15.15
N ASN A 10 15.53 -10.71 -16.13
CA ASN A 10 16.73 -11.51 -16.37
C ASN A 10 17.72 -11.45 -15.20
N MET A 11 17.90 -10.28 -14.57
CA MET A 11 18.71 -10.15 -13.36
C MET A 11 18.12 -10.97 -12.21
N MET A 12 16.81 -10.89 -11.96
CA MET A 12 16.16 -11.67 -10.90
C MET A 12 16.27 -13.17 -11.15
N LYS A 13 16.12 -13.62 -12.41
CA LYS A 13 16.29 -15.01 -12.82
C LYS A 13 17.73 -15.52 -12.64
N ALA A 14 18.73 -14.70 -13.00
CA ALA A 14 20.14 -15.03 -12.86
C ALA A 14 20.51 -15.28 -11.40
N GLU A 15 19.95 -14.49 -10.49
CA GLU A 15 20.12 -14.61 -9.03
C GLU A 15 19.13 -15.59 -8.37
N ARG A 16 18.31 -16.31 -9.16
CA ARG A 16 17.31 -17.30 -8.70
C ARG A 16 16.33 -16.73 -7.67
N LEU A 17 15.88 -15.49 -7.87
CA LEU A 17 15.05 -14.77 -6.89
C LEU A 17 13.56 -15.05 -7.03
N TYR A 18 13.09 -15.70 -8.10
CA TYR A 18 11.69 -16.13 -8.19
C TYR A 18 11.41 -17.38 -7.33
N GLU A 19 10.22 -17.46 -6.75
CA GLU A 19 9.83 -18.57 -5.85
C GLU A 19 9.94 -19.94 -6.53
N THR A 20 9.60 -20.03 -7.82
CA THR A 20 9.79 -21.24 -8.63
C THR A 20 11.25 -21.66 -8.79
N GLN A 21 12.21 -20.78 -8.49
CA GLN A 21 13.65 -21.06 -8.45
C GLN A 21 14.18 -21.23 -7.01
N GLY A 22 13.31 -21.19 -6.01
CA GLY A 22 13.64 -21.22 -4.58
C GLY A 22 13.87 -19.83 -3.93
N GLY A 23 13.57 -18.75 -4.66
CA GLY A 23 13.76 -17.37 -4.20
C GLY A 23 12.52 -16.75 -3.52
N PRO A 24 12.61 -15.47 -3.09
CA PRO A 24 11.53 -14.83 -2.33
C PRO A 24 10.43 -14.16 -3.18
N ILE A 25 10.60 -13.97 -4.50
CA ILE A 25 9.65 -13.22 -5.34
C ILE A 25 8.46 -14.12 -5.70
N ILE A 26 7.29 -13.81 -5.15
CA ILE A 26 6.03 -14.57 -5.36
C ILE A 26 5.03 -13.90 -6.31
N LEU A 27 5.24 -12.62 -6.64
CA LEU A 27 4.33 -11.79 -7.43
C LEU A 27 5.13 -10.68 -8.11
N SER A 28 4.77 -10.30 -9.32
CA SER A 28 5.36 -9.14 -10.02
C SER A 28 4.26 -8.24 -10.58
N GLN A 29 4.46 -6.93 -10.55
CA GLN A 29 3.51 -5.98 -11.14
C GLN A 29 4.07 -5.41 -12.45
N ILE A 30 3.24 -5.34 -13.49
CA ILE A 30 3.51 -4.57 -14.69
C ILE A 30 2.59 -3.35 -14.71
N GLU A 31 3.09 -2.19 -15.14
CA GLU A 31 2.37 -0.92 -15.03
C GLU A 31 2.00 -0.53 -13.59
N ASN A 32 1.39 0.65 -13.41
CA ASN A 32 0.86 1.08 -12.12
C ASN A 32 -0.35 2.02 -12.29
N GLU A 33 -1.50 1.59 -11.78
CA GLU A 33 -2.76 2.35 -11.84
C GLU A 33 -3.09 2.90 -13.24
N TYR A 34 -2.88 2.09 -14.28
CA TYR A 34 -3.06 2.53 -15.66
C TYR A 34 -4.54 2.58 -16.10
N GLY A 35 -5.45 1.84 -15.47
CA GLY A 35 -6.87 1.78 -15.87
C GLY A 35 -7.55 3.15 -16.03
N PRO A 36 -7.39 4.11 -15.10
CA PRO A 36 -7.87 5.48 -15.30
C PRO A 36 -7.30 6.17 -16.54
N MET A 37 -5.99 6.03 -16.80
CA MET A 37 -5.34 6.60 -17.99
C MET A 37 -5.81 5.90 -19.27
N GLU A 38 -5.99 4.59 -19.23
CA GLU A 38 -6.54 3.82 -20.34
C GLU A 38 -7.93 4.31 -20.72
N TRP A 39 -8.79 4.58 -19.73
CA TRP A 39 -10.12 5.10 -19.96
C TRP A 39 -10.09 6.43 -20.73
N GLU A 40 -9.20 7.35 -20.32
CA GLU A 40 -9.03 8.64 -20.98
C GLU A 40 -8.46 8.51 -22.40
N LEU A 41 -7.51 7.59 -22.60
CA LEU A 41 -6.82 7.40 -23.88
C LEU A 41 -7.62 6.53 -24.88
N GLY A 42 -8.61 5.77 -24.42
CA GLY A 42 -9.48 4.95 -25.27
C GLY A 42 -8.74 3.78 -25.95
N ALA A 43 -8.98 3.59 -27.25
CA ALA A 43 -8.48 2.41 -27.98
C ALA A 43 -6.93 2.26 -27.99
N PRO A 44 -6.13 3.35 -28.13
CA PRO A 44 -4.69 3.27 -27.91
C PRO A 44 -4.29 2.76 -26.52
N GLY A 45 -4.97 3.23 -25.47
CA GLY A 45 -4.73 2.79 -24.08
C GLY A 45 -5.01 1.29 -23.92
N LYS A 46 -6.14 0.81 -24.44
CA LYS A 46 -6.49 -0.62 -24.47
C LYS A 46 -5.44 -1.48 -25.17
N SER A 47 -4.99 -1.02 -26.33
CA SER A 47 -3.96 -1.73 -27.11
C SER A 47 -2.64 -1.80 -26.35
N TYR A 48 -2.29 -0.72 -25.64
CA TYR A 48 -1.10 -0.67 -24.78
C TYR A 48 -1.21 -1.60 -23.58
N ALA A 49 -2.32 -1.57 -22.82
CA ALA A 49 -2.51 -2.42 -21.66
C ALA A 49 -2.42 -3.91 -22.02
N GLN A 50 -3.05 -4.31 -23.14
CA GLN A 50 -2.93 -5.67 -23.68
C GLN A 50 -1.49 -6.03 -24.07
N TRP A 51 -0.78 -5.11 -24.73
CA TRP A 51 0.62 -5.33 -25.08
C TRP A 51 1.52 -5.47 -23.84
N ALA A 52 1.34 -4.61 -22.83
CA ALA A 52 2.14 -4.60 -21.61
C ALA A 52 1.95 -5.90 -20.82
N ALA A 53 0.69 -6.33 -20.65
CA ALA A 53 0.35 -7.61 -20.04
C ALA A 53 0.95 -8.80 -20.78
N LYS A 54 0.79 -8.86 -22.11
CA LYS A 54 1.34 -9.94 -22.94
C LYS A 54 2.87 -9.97 -22.88
N MET A 55 3.52 -8.81 -22.90
CA MET A 55 4.96 -8.68 -22.77
C MET A 55 5.45 -9.22 -21.43
N ALA A 56 4.82 -8.81 -20.31
CA ALA A 56 5.20 -9.27 -18.98
C ALA A 56 5.03 -10.78 -18.79
N VAL A 57 3.89 -11.34 -19.20
CA VAL A 57 3.63 -12.79 -19.15
C VAL A 57 4.64 -13.56 -19.99
N GLY A 58 4.99 -13.04 -21.18
CA GLY A 58 5.98 -13.65 -22.07
C GLY A 58 7.42 -13.66 -21.52
N LEU A 59 7.70 -12.94 -20.43
CA LEU A 59 9.01 -13.01 -19.75
C LEU A 59 9.15 -14.27 -18.87
N ASP A 60 8.08 -15.05 -18.69
CA ASP A 60 8.07 -16.38 -18.09
C ASP A 60 8.78 -16.43 -16.71
N THR A 61 8.32 -15.59 -15.79
CA THR A 61 8.88 -15.48 -14.42
C THR A 61 8.57 -16.71 -13.56
N GLY A 62 7.66 -17.58 -13.99
CA GLY A 62 7.15 -18.72 -13.22
C GLY A 62 6.20 -18.36 -12.07
N VAL A 63 6.05 -17.08 -11.73
CA VAL A 63 5.13 -16.58 -10.70
C VAL A 63 4.06 -15.67 -11.29
N PRO A 64 2.91 -15.47 -10.64
CA PRO A 64 1.83 -14.62 -11.15
C PRO A 64 2.26 -13.16 -11.38
N TRP A 65 1.54 -12.52 -12.31
CA TRP A 65 1.64 -11.09 -12.56
C TRP A 65 0.36 -10.36 -12.12
N VAL A 66 0.50 -9.14 -11.64
CA VAL A 66 -0.61 -8.27 -11.19
C VAL A 66 -0.60 -6.93 -11.93
N MET A 67 -1.77 -6.30 -12.05
CA MET A 67 -1.94 -4.90 -12.44
C MET A 67 -2.92 -4.24 -11.45
N CYS A 68 -2.49 -3.21 -10.73
CA CYS A 68 -3.33 -2.48 -9.79
C CYS A 68 -4.24 -1.46 -10.52
N LYS A 69 -5.47 -1.28 -10.04
CA LYS A 69 -6.53 -0.44 -10.66
C LYS A 69 -6.67 -0.67 -12.17
N GLN A 70 -6.71 -1.92 -12.59
CA GLN A 70 -6.84 -2.33 -13.99
C GLN A 70 -8.00 -3.32 -14.17
N ASP A 71 -9.23 -2.81 -14.27
CA ASP A 71 -10.43 -3.66 -14.24
C ASP A 71 -10.51 -4.66 -15.39
N ASP A 72 -9.94 -4.35 -16.55
CA ASP A 72 -9.93 -5.22 -17.73
C ASP A 72 -8.58 -5.93 -17.97
N ALA A 73 -7.75 -6.08 -16.94
CA ALA A 73 -6.48 -6.80 -17.02
C ALA A 73 -6.67 -8.21 -17.66
N PRO A 74 -5.99 -8.50 -18.79
CA PRO A 74 -6.21 -9.73 -19.52
C PRO A 74 -5.62 -10.93 -18.79
N ASP A 75 -6.18 -12.11 -19.00
CA ASP A 75 -5.60 -13.33 -18.43
C ASP A 75 -4.18 -13.60 -18.95
N PRO A 76 -3.29 -14.17 -18.11
CA PRO A 76 -3.51 -14.61 -16.73
C PRO A 76 -3.26 -13.53 -15.65
N ILE A 77 -3.14 -12.24 -16.00
CA ILE A 77 -2.86 -11.16 -15.05
C ILE A 77 -3.99 -11.03 -14.01
N ILE A 78 -3.62 -10.87 -12.74
CA ILE A 78 -4.56 -10.58 -11.66
C ILE A 78 -4.76 -9.06 -11.57
N ASN A 79 -6.00 -8.57 -11.62
CA ASN A 79 -6.25 -7.18 -11.27
C ASN A 79 -6.31 -7.01 -9.75
N ALA A 80 -5.78 -5.90 -9.23
CA ALA A 80 -5.73 -5.63 -7.80
C ALA A 80 -6.26 -4.24 -7.44
N CYS A 81 -6.56 -4.05 -6.16
CA CYS A 81 -7.08 -2.81 -5.61
C CYS A 81 -6.03 -2.03 -4.81
N ASN A 82 -6.15 -0.71 -4.85
CA ASN A 82 -5.39 0.26 -4.06
C ASN A 82 -6.36 1.21 -3.38
N GLY A 83 -6.04 1.64 -2.16
CA GLY A 83 -6.87 2.62 -1.45
C GLY A 83 -6.77 2.55 0.07
N PHE A 84 -7.59 3.36 0.74
CA PHE A 84 -7.80 3.24 2.20
C PHE A 84 -8.61 2.00 2.57
N TYR A 85 -9.53 1.61 1.68
CA TYR A 85 -10.42 0.46 1.80
C TYR A 85 -10.53 -0.23 0.45
N CYS A 86 -10.49 -1.57 0.44
CA CYS A 86 -10.69 -2.39 -0.75
C CYS A 86 -11.70 -3.53 -0.52
N ASP A 87 -12.52 -3.43 0.54
CA ASP A 87 -13.46 -4.50 0.88
C ASP A 87 -14.56 -4.69 -0.17
N TYR A 88 -14.88 -3.65 -0.94
CA TYR A 88 -15.83 -3.68 -2.07
C TYR A 88 -15.26 -4.32 -3.34
N PHE A 89 -13.94 -4.38 -3.48
CA PHE A 89 -13.28 -4.84 -4.70
C PHE A 89 -13.57 -6.32 -4.97
N SER A 90 -13.75 -6.67 -6.24
CA SER A 90 -13.78 -8.05 -6.71
C SER A 90 -12.89 -8.16 -7.95
N PRO A 91 -12.09 -9.23 -8.08
CA PRO A 91 -11.27 -9.41 -9.27
C PRO A 91 -12.15 -9.61 -10.51
N ASN A 92 -11.62 -9.32 -11.68
CA ASN A 92 -12.37 -9.29 -12.93
C ASN A 92 -12.77 -10.70 -13.45
N LYS A 93 -12.33 -11.75 -12.76
CA LYS A 93 -12.69 -13.15 -13.01
C LYS A 93 -12.80 -13.90 -11.67
N ALA A 94 -13.77 -14.80 -11.57
CA ALA A 94 -14.07 -15.54 -10.33
C ALA A 94 -12.93 -16.47 -9.85
N TYR A 95 -12.06 -16.95 -10.73
CA TYR A 95 -10.92 -17.81 -10.38
C TYR A 95 -9.66 -17.02 -9.97
N LYS A 96 -9.70 -15.69 -10.00
CA LYS A 96 -8.58 -14.85 -9.56
C LYS A 96 -8.74 -14.55 -8.07
N PRO A 97 -7.65 -14.50 -7.29
CA PRO A 97 -7.71 -14.11 -5.89
C PRO A 97 -7.99 -12.61 -5.74
N LYS A 98 -8.62 -12.24 -4.63
CA LYS A 98 -8.83 -10.84 -4.25
C LYS A 98 -7.57 -10.27 -3.57
N ILE A 99 -6.89 -9.35 -4.27
CA ILE A 99 -5.59 -8.77 -3.89
C ILE A 99 -5.73 -7.26 -3.62
N TRP A 100 -5.16 -6.80 -2.50
CA TRP A 100 -5.00 -5.39 -2.13
C TRP A 100 -3.51 -5.02 -2.13
N THR A 101 -3.04 -4.41 -3.21
CA THR A 101 -1.63 -4.08 -3.44
C THR A 101 -1.18 -2.85 -2.66
N GLU A 102 -2.08 -1.92 -2.35
CA GLU A 102 -1.75 -0.73 -1.55
C GLU A 102 -2.83 -0.40 -0.52
N ALA A 103 -2.68 -0.96 0.68
CA ALA A 103 -3.42 -0.53 1.87
C ALA A 103 -2.74 0.72 2.43
N TRP A 104 -3.23 1.89 2.02
CA TRP A 104 -2.61 3.18 2.34
C TRP A 104 -2.55 3.41 3.85
N THR A 105 -1.35 3.46 4.42
CA THR A 105 -1.17 3.61 5.87
C THR A 105 -1.39 5.03 6.36
N ALA A 106 -1.29 6.01 5.45
CA ALA A 106 -1.85 7.36 5.51
C ALA A 106 -1.68 8.01 4.12
N TRP A 107 -0.85 9.05 4.00
CA TRP A 107 -0.59 9.77 2.76
C TRP A 107 0.82 10.38 2.77
N PHE A 108 1.31 10.83 1.61
CA PHE A 108 2.60 11.52 1.52
C PHE A 108 2.53 12.93 2.11
N THR A 109 3.65 13.44 2.63
CA THR A 109 3.78 14.84 3.02
C THR A 109 4.21 15.68 1.83
N GLY A 110 3.52 16.78 1.56
CA GLY A 110 3.94 17.76 0.55
C GLY A 110 4.64 18.96 1.20
N PHE A 111 5.57 19.61 0.49
CA PHE A 111 6.10 20.90 0.94
C PHE A 111 4.96 21.92 1.07
N GLY A 112 4.85 22.53 2.25
CA GLY A 112 3.76 23.47 2.59
C GLY A 112 2.48 22.81 3.13
N ASN A 113 2.41 21.48 3.18
CA ASN A 113 1.25 20.73 3.69
C ASN A 113 1.50 20.15 5.09
N PRO A 114 0.44 19.90 5.90
CA PRO A 114 0.56 19.20 7.16
C PRO A 114 0.95 17.73 6.96
N VAL A 115 1.53 17.12 8.01
CA VAL A 115 1.84 15.68 8.03
C VAL A 115 0.54 14.86 8.16
N PRO A 116 0.19 14.01 7.18
CA PRO A 116 -1.02 13.19 7.24
C PRO A 116 -0.94 12.11 8.32
N TYR A 117 -2.09 11.73 8.88
CA TYR A 117 -2.21 10.69 9.91
C TYR A 117 -3.40 9.77 9.63
N ARG A 118 -3.24 8.47 9.87
CA ARG A 118 -4.34 7.49 9.84
C ARG A 118 -4.32 6.66 11.13
N PRO A 119 -5.45 6.58 11.87
CA PRO A 119 -5.54 5.77 13.09
C PRO A 119 -5.18 4.30 12.86
N ALA A 120 -4.52 3.69 13.84
CA ALA A 120 -4.18 2.26 13.81
C ALA A 120 -5.43 1.38 13.79
N GLU A 121 -6.47 1.82 14.49
CA GLU A 121 -7.77 1.16 14.60
C GLU A 121 -8.49 1.12 13.26
N ASP A 122 -8.48 2.24 12.53
CA ASP A 122 -9.09 2.35 11.20
C ASP A 122 -8.37 1.46 10.18
N LEU A 123 -7.03 1.49 10.17
CA LEU A 123 -6.24 0.62 9.30
C LEU A 123 -6.47 -0.87 9.63
N ALA A 124 -6.49 -1.23 10.91
CA ALA A 124 -6.79 -2.60 11.35
C ALA A 124 -8.21 -3.03 10.95
N PHE A 125 -9.18 -2.12 11.08
CA PHE A 125 -10.56 -2.33 10.65
C PHE A 125 -10.66 -2.56 9.14
N ALA A 126 -10.03 -1.71 8.33
CA ALA A 126 -10.03 -1.85 6.88
C ALA A 126 -9.43 -3.20 6.42
N VAL A 127 -8.33 -3.61 7.05
CA VAL A 127 -7.68 -4.92 6.81
C VAL A 127 -8.60 -6.08 7.20
N ALA A 128 -9.17 -6.08 8.41
CA ALA A 128 -10.08 -7.13 8.85
C ALA A 128 -11.34 -7.19 7.98
N LYS A 129 -11.87 -6.04 7.55
CA LYS A 129 -13.04 -5.92 6.66
C LYS A 129 -12.76 -6.48 5.27
N PHE A 130 -11.53 -6.33 4.77
CA PHE A 130 -11.09 -6.93 3.52
C PHE A 130 -10.96 -8.46 3.63
N ILE A 131 -10.28 -8.95 4.67
CA ILE A 131 -10.05 -10.40 4.88
C ILE A 131 -11.36 -11.14 5.11
N GLN A 132 -12.26 -10.61 5.95
CA GLN A 132 -13.52 -11.28 6.25
C GLN A 132 -14.39 -11.49 5.00
N LYS A 133 -14.16 -10.71 3.93
CA LYS A 133 -14.84 -10.81 2.63
C LYS A 133 -14.00 -11.54 1.56
N GLY A 134 -13.16 -12.50 1.97
CA GLY A 134 -12.35 -13.33 1.06
C GLY A 134 -11.09 -12.67 0.53
N GLY A 135 -10.68 -11.53 1.10
CA GLY A 135 -9.39 -10.91 0.80
C GLY A 135 -8.22 -11.82 1.20
N SER A 136 -7.29 -12.06 0.27
CA SER A 136 -6.25 -13.10 0.43
C SER A 136 -4.81 -12.58 0.34
N PHE A 137 -4.62 -11.34 -0.12
CA PHE A 137 -3.33 -10.65 -0.12
C PHE A 137 -3.53 -9.18 0.22
N ILE A 138 -2.72 -8.65 1.13
CA ILE A 138 -2.73 -7.24 1.54
C ILE A 138 -1.28 -6.79 1.70
N ASN A 139 -0.98 -5.62 1.15
CA ASN A 139 0.31 -4.95 1.33
C ASN A 139 0.09 -3.55 1.91
N TYR A 140 0.82 -3.21 2.97
CA TYR A 140 0.79 -1.87 3.56
C TYR A 140 1.63 -0.93 2.70
N TYR A 141 0.99 0.08 2.12
CA TYR A 141 1.68 1.17 1.43
C TYR A 141 1.61 2.42 2.34
N MET A 142 2.59 2.72 3.17
CA MET A 142 3.90 2.09 3.30
C MET A 142 4.02 1.30 4.60
N TYR A 143 4.73 0.17 4.59
CA TYR A 143 5.17 -0.47 5.83
C TYR A 143 6.36 0.29 6.46
N HIS A 144 7.28 0.76 5.61
CA HIS A 144 8.30 1.75 5.91
C HIS A 144 8.35 2.72 4.74
N GLY A 145 8.14 4.01 5.01
CA GLY A 145 8.15 5.05 3.98
C GLY A 145 9.55 5.59 3.69
N GLY A 146 10.26 6.01 4.73
CA GLY A 146 11.66 6.46 4.63
C GLY A 146 11.81 7.90 4.14
N THR A 147 12.88 8.16 3.39
CA THR A 147 13.30 9.50 2.97
C THR A 147 13.63 9.53 1.48
N ASN A 148 13.14 10.57 0.79
CA ASN A 148 13.53 10.90 -0.57
C ASN A 148 14.90 11.61 -0.56
N PHE A 149 15.99 10.83 -0.62
CA PHE A 149 17.35 11.37 -0.61
C PHE A 149 17.74 12.03 -1.94
N GLY A 150 18.69 12.96 -1.85
CA GLY A 150 19.19 13.68 -3.02
C GLY A 150 18.10 14.52 -3.68
N ARG A 151 18.16 14.62 -5.02
CA ARG A 151 17.24 15.46 -5.80
C ARG A 151 16.39 14.74 -6.84
N THR A 152 16.59 13.43 -7.05
CA THR A 152 15.92 12.65 -8.11
C THR A 152 15.00 11.54 -7.57
N ALA A 153 14.69 11.54 -6.27
CA ALA A 153 13.85 10.51 -5.64
C ALA A 153 12.40 10.99 -5.39
N GLY A 154 12.21 12.28 -5.05
CA GLY A 154 10.89 12.85 -4.78
C GLY A 154 10.11 13.21 -6.04
N GLY A 155 8.78 13.13 -5.96
CA GLY A 155 7.89 13.69 -6.98
C GLY A 155 7.69 15.20 -6.82
N PRO A 156 6.95 15.85 -7.75
CA PRO A 156 6.66 17.28 -7.67
C PRO A 156 6.08 17.67 -6.31
N PHE A 157 6.75 18.60 -5.62
CA PHE A 157 6.36 19.11 -4.29
C PHE A 157 6.23 18.07 -3.16
N ILE A 158 6.70 16.83 -3.36
CA ILE A 158 6.77 15.85 -2.28
C ILE A 158 7.91 16.23 -1.34
N ALA A 159 7.65 16.22 -0.04
CA ALA A 159 8.66 16.54 0.95
C ALA A 159 9.81 15.51 0.91
N THR A 160 10.97 15.90 1.46
CA THR A 160 12.10 14.99 1.68
C THR A 160 11.69 13.80 2.55
N SER A 161 10.86 14.03 3.57
CA SER A 161 10.28 12.95 4.38
C SER A 161 9.20 12.21 3.59
N TYR A 162 9.30 10.89 3.53
CA TYR A 162 8.28 10.00 3.00
C TYR A 162 7.68 9.09 4.09
N ASP A 163 7.63 9.57 5.34
CA ASP A 163 7.19 8.82 6.53
C ASP A 163 5.85 8.06 6.36
N TYR A 164 4.87 8.68 5.70
CA TYR A 164 3.55 8.09 5.38
C TYR A 164 2.74 7.60 6.60
N ASP A 165 3.07 8.07 7.81
CA ASP A 165 2.57 7.55 9.08
C ASP A 165 2.67 6.01 9.14
N ALA A 166 3.74 5.48 8.54
CA ALA A 166 3.95 4.06 8.36
C ALA A 166 4.20 3.34 9.70
N PRO A 167 3.92 2.01 9.79
CA PRO A 167 4.25 1.21 10.97
C PRO A 167 5.71 1.31 11.41
N LEU A 168 6.65 1.46 10.46
CA LEU A 168 8.01 1.89 10.72
C LEU A 168 8.14 3.35 10.27
N ASP A 169 8.54 4.24 11.17
CA ASP A 169 8.69 5.66 10.86
C ASP A 169 9.83 5.92 9.85
N GLU A 170 9.98 7.17 9.42
CA GLU A 170 11.05 7.61 8.52
C GLU A 170 12.45 7.13 8.93
N TYR A 171 12.71 7.03 10.24
CA TYR A 171 14.01 6.67 10.81
C TYR A 171 14.14 5.17 11.11
N GLY A 172 13.12 4.37 10.76
CA GLY A 172 13.08 2.93 10.96
C GLY A 172 12.69 2.51 12.39
N LEU A 173 12.19 3.42 13.22
CA LEU A 173 11.70 3.09 14.57
C LEU A 173 10.25 2.57 14.51
N LEU A 174 9.88 1.77 15.50
CA LEU A 174 8.52 1.24 15.61
C LEU A 174 7.54 2.36 15.97
N ARG A 175 6.61 2.67 15.06
CA ARG A 175 5.54 3.62 15.32
C ARG A 175 4.45 2.99 16.15
N GLN A 176 4.50 3.20 17.46
CA GLN A 176 3.49 2.70 18.38
C GLN A 176 2.35 3.70 18.62
N PRO A 177 1.09 3.24 18.70
CA PRO A 177 0.67 1.84 18.82
C PRO A 177 0.44 1.13 17.48
N LYS A 178 0.56 1.82 16.33
CA LYS A 178 0.21 1.27 15.01
C LYS A 178 0.92 -0.05 14.69
N TRP A 179 2.25 -0.09 14.83
CA TRP A 179 3.02 -1.31 14.58
C TRP A 179 2.58 -2.47 15.49
N GLY A 180 2.45 -2.23 16.79
CA GLY A 180 2.05 -3.25 17.76
C GLY A 180 0.64 -3.79 17.51
N HIS A 181 -0.30 -2.89 17.22
CA HIS A 181 -1.69 -3.23 16.95
C HIS A 181 -1.84 -4.05 15.66
N LEU A 182 -1.13 -3.69 14.60
CA LEU A 182 -1.13 -4.47 13.35
C LEU A 182 -0.44 -5.83 13.52
N LYS A 183 0.64 -5.91 14.29
CA LYS A 183 1.29 -7.19 14.63
C LYS A 183 0.31 -8.14 15.33
N ASP A 184 -0.48 -7.64 16.28
CA ASP A 184 -1.45 -8.47 17.00
C ASP A 184 -2.66 -8.84 16.12
N LEU A 185 -3.08 -7.95 15.21
CA LEU A 185 -4.01 -8.29 14.12
C LEU A 185 -3.48 -9.45 13.26
N HIS A 186 -2.22 -9.40 12.80
CA HIS A 186 -1.62 -10.45 11.98
C HIS A 186 -1.56 -11.78 12.73
N ARG A 187 -1.24 -11.77 14.02
CA ARG A 187 -1.30 -12.98 14.86
C ARG A 187 -2.70 -13.57 14.90
N ALA A 188 -3.73 -12.74 15.06
CA ALA A 188 -5.12 -13.19 15.03
C ALA A 188 -5.51 -13.79 13.67
N ILE A 189 -5.09 -13.17 12.56
CA ILE A 189 -5.32 -13.68 11.21
C ILE A 189 -4.61 -15.03 11.02
N LYS A 190 -3.37 -15.18 11.50
CA LYS A 190 -2.63 -16.44 11.43
C LYS A 190 -3.28 -17.59 12.19
N LEU A 191 -3.91 -17.30 13.33
CA LEU A 191 -4.73 -18.30 14.03
C LEU A 191 -5.97 -18.71 13.21
N CYS A 192 -6.50 -17.83 12.37
CA CYS A 192 -7.64 -18.10 11.50
C CYS A 192 -7.24 -18.77 10.17
N GLU A 193 -5.96 -18.76 9.79
CA GLU A 193 -5.47 -19.13 8.46
C GLU A 193 -5.96 -20.51 7.98
N PRO A 194 -5.94 -21.59 8.80
CA PRO A 194 -6.45 -22.90 8.37
C PRO A 194 -7.94 -22.89 7.95
N ALA A 195 -8.76 -22.04 8.57
CA ALA A 195 -10.16 -21.87 8.19
C ALA A 195 -10.29 -20.93 6.97
N LEU A 196 -9.53 -19.84 6.94
CA LEU A 196 -9.55 -18.84 5.85
C LEU A 196 -9.20 -19.45 4.49
N VAL A 197 -8.20 -20.35 4.43
CA VAL A 197 -7.75 -20.96 3.17
C VAL A 197 -8.59 -22.16 2.73
N SER A 198 -9.64 -22.51 3.49
CA SER A 198 -10.44 -23.71 3.25
C SER A 198 -11.79 -23.46 2.55
N GLY A 199 -12.17 -22.21 2.35
CA GLY A 199 -13.40 -21.85 1.65
C GLY A 199 -13.81 -20.39 1.86
N ASP A 200 -14.95 -20.03 1.29
CA ASP A 200 -15.52 -18.69 1.35
C ASP A 200 -16.29 -18.44 2.66
N PRO A 201 -16.44 -17.17 3.09
CA PRO A 201 -17.19 -16.83 4.29
C PRO A 201 -18.70 -17.05 4.10
N ALA A 202 -19.34 -17.66 5.10
CA ALA A 202 -20.78 -17.57 5.28
C ALA A 202 -21.13 -16.29 6.07
N VAL A 203 -21.98 -15.45 5.49
CA VAL A 203 -22.39 -14.17 6.10
C VAL A 203 -23.71 -14.35 6.84
N THR A 204 -23.80 -13.83 8.06
CA THR A 204 -25.02 -13.84 8.88
C THR A 204 -25.24 -12.46 9.48
N ALA A 205 -26.43 -11.89 9.31
CA ALA A 205 -26.80 -10.65 10.00
C ALA A 205 -26.94 -10.90 11.51
N LEU A 206 -26.28 -10.08 12.32
CA LEU A 206 -26.39 -10.10 13.79
C LEU A 206 -27.24 -8.94 14.32
N GLY A 207 -27.49 -7.94 13.48
CA GLY A 207 -28.25 -6.72 13.78
C GLY A 207 -28.36 -5.84 12.54
N HIS A 208 -28.82 -4.60 12.69
CA HIS A 208 -29.00 -3.67 11.56
C HIS A 208 -27.68 -3.28 10.89
N GLN A 209 -26.61 -3.08 11.68
CA GLN A 209 -25.27 -2.71 11.20
C GLN A 209 -24.21 -3.71 11.66
N GLN A 210 -24.62 -4.93 12.01
CA GLN A 210 -23.74 -5.95 12.56
C GLN A 210 -23.84 -7.25 11.76
N GLU A 211 -22.68 -7.82 11.44
CA GLU A 211 -22.56 -9.03 10.65
C GLU A 211 -21.56 -10.00 11.29
N ALA A 212 -21.80 -11.30 11.11
CA ALA A 212 -20.81 -12.34 11.28
C ALA A 212 -20.36 -12.85 9.90
N HIS A 213 -19.05 -12.92 9.68
CA HIS A 213 -18.44 -13.59 8.54
C HIS A 213 -17.73 -14.84 9.08
N VAL A 214 -18.21 -16.02 8.70
CA VAL A 214 -17.77 -17.30 9.30
C VAL A 214 -17.15 -18.20 8.25
N PHE A 215 -15.89 -18.57 8.47
CA PHE A 215 -15.15 -19.55 7.68
C PHE A 215 -15.18 -20.89 8.39
N ARG A 216 -15.58 -21.96 7.68
CA ARG A 216 -15.56 -23.33 8.22
C ARG A 216 -14.88 -24.26 7.25
N SER A 217 -13.85 -24.95 7.72
CA SER A 217 -13.23 -26.05 6.99
C SER A 217 -14.05 -27.34 7.14
N LYS A 218 -13.94 -28.24 6.15
CA LYS A 218 -14.51 -29.60 6.26
C LYS A 218 -13.90 -30.41 7.41
N SER A 219 -12.66 -30.08 7.81
CA SER A 219 -11.95 -30.70 8.94
C SER A 219 -12.33 -30.15 10.32
N GLY A 220 -13.23 -29.16 10.39
CA GLY A 220 -13.79 -28.66 11.64
C GLY A 220 -13.17 -27.36 12.20
N SER A 221 -12.09 -26.84 11.60
CA SER A 221 -11.58 -25.48 11.91
C SER A 221 -12.64 -24.43 11.59
N CYS A 222 -12.81 -23.46 12.48
CA CYS A 222 -13.82 -22.41 12.37
C CYS A 222 -13.23 -21.07 12.78
N ALA A 223 -13.28 -20.07 11.91
CA ALA A 223 -12.93 -18.69 12.25
C ALA A 223 -14.14 -17.78 12.00
N ALA A 224 -14.39 -16.82 12.90
CA ALA A 224 -15.46 -15.84 12.75
C ALA A 224 -14.94 -14.41 12.93
N PHE A 225 -15.47 -13.51 12.11
CA PHE A 225 -15.27 -12.08 12.20
C PHE A 225 -16.62 -11.45 12.53
N LEU A 226 -16.72 -10.78 13.68
CA LEU A 226 -17.96 -10.12 14.12
C LEU A 226 -17.78 -8.61 13.95
N ALA A 227 -18.46 -8.06 12.95
CA ALA A 227 -18.34 -6.67 12.55
C ALA A 227 -19.46 -5.80 13.15
N ASN A 228 -19.10 -4.59 13.56
CA ASN A 228 -20.01 -3.49 13.83
C ASN A 228 -19.63 -2.30 12.93
N TYR A 229 -20.51 -1.99 11.97
CA TYR A 229 -20.32 -0.89 11.04
C TYR A 229 -20.88 0.45 11.55
N ASP A 230 -21.57 0.46 12.69
CA ASP A 230 -22.01 1.69 13.33
C ASP A 230 -20.78 2.50 13.78
N GLN A 231 -20.69 3.76 13.35
CA GLN A 231 -19.53 4.62 13.62
C GLN A 231 -19.58 5.29 15.00
N HIS A 232 -20.71 5.22 15.70
CA HIS A 232 -20.95 5.99 16.91
C HIS A 232 -21.35 5.13 18.11
N SER A 233 -21.95 3.97 17.87
CA SER A 233 -22.60 3.18 18.92
C SER A 233 -21.95 1.82 19.12
N PHE A 234 -21.79 1.45 20.39
CA PHE A 234 -21.48 0.07 20.77
C PHE A 234 -22.68 -0.84 20.44
N ALA A 235 -22.40 -2.09 20.10
CA ALA A 235 -23.41 -3.11 19.89
C ALA A 235 -23.11 -4.37 20.73
N THR A 236 -24.13 -4.94 21.37
CA THR A 236 -24.05 -6.26 21.96
C THR A 236 -24.76 -7.25 21.04
N VAL A 237 -24.01 -8.18 20.46
CA VAL A 237 -24.53 -9.19 19.52
C VAL A 237 -24.52 -10.58 20.15
N SER A 238 -25.45 -11.44 19.76
CA SER A 238 -25.44 -12.86 20.11
C SER A 238 -24.90 -13.69 18.94
N PHE A 239 -23.85 -14.48 19.18
CA PHE A 239 -23.27 -15.37 18.19
C PHE A 239 -22.88 -16.70 18.85
N ALA A 240 -23.32 -17.83 18.29
CA ALA A 240 -23.07 -19.17 18.83
C ALA A 240 -23.38 -19.30 20.35
N ASN A 241 -24.54 -18.77 20.77
CA ASN A 241 -25.02 -18.74 22.17
C ASN A 241 -24.12 -17.98 23.15
N ARG A 242 -23.31 -17.03 22.65
CA ARG A 242 -22.48 -16.13 23.46
C ARG A 242 -22.74 -14.68 23.08
N HIS A 243 -22.57 -13.78 24.04
CA HIS A 243 -22.70 -12.34 23.83
C HIS A 243 -21.34 -11.69 23.62
N TYR A 244 -21.25 -10.82 22.62
CA TYR A 244 -20.03 -10.06 22.31
C TYR A 244 -20.35 -8.57 22.25
N ASN A 245 -19.53 -7.77 22.93
CA ASN A 245 -19.60 -6.31 22.87
C ASN A 245 -18.64 -5.81 21.78
N LEU A 246 -19.21 -5.24 20.71
CA LEU A 246 -18.49 -4.68 19.60
C LEU A 246 -18.44 -3.15 19.74
N PRO A 247 -17.24 -2.54 19.90
CA PRO A 247 -17.08 -1.10 19.77
C PRO A 247 -17.61 -0.55 18.44
N PRO A 248 -17.87 0.77 18.35
CA PRO A 248 -18.14 1.41 17.07
C PRO A 248 -17.00 1.16 16.08
N TRP A 249 -17.34 1.01 14.80
CA TRP A 249 -16.40 0.85 13.69
C TRP A 249 -15.31 -0.20 13.96
N SER A 250 -15.74 -1.40 14.36
CA SER A 250 -14.81 -2.44 14.80
C SER A 250 -15.18 -3.85 14.33
N ILE A 251 -14.16 -4.70 14.24
CA ILE A 251 -14.32 -6.13 13.96
C ILE A 251 -13.60 -6.92 15.05
N SER A 252 -14.31 -7.86 15.67
CA SER A 252 -13.74 -8.87 16.58
C SER A 252 -13.38 -10.13 15.82
N ILE A 253 -12.18 -10.68 16.06
CA ILE A 253 -11.67 -11.90 15.42
C ILE A 253 -11.69 -13.06 16.42
N LEU A 254 -12.35 -14.15 16.03
CA LEU A 254 -12.54 -15.36 16.81
C LEU A 254 -11.99 -16.57 16.02
N PRO A 255 -10.73 -16.98 16.25
CA PRO A 255 -10.09 -18.05 15.48
C PRO A 255 -10.66 -19.46 15.69
N ASP A 256 -11.52 -19.61 16.70
CA ASP A 256 -12.23 -20.85 17.05
C ASP A 256 -13.76 -20.66 17.03
N CYS A 257 -14.24 -19.53 16.49
CA CYS A 257 -15.64 -19.08 16.53
C CYS A 257 -16.24 -18.92 17.94
N LYS A 258 -15.42 -18.85 19.00
CA LYS A 258 -15.88 -18.82 20.40
C LYS A 258 -15.22 -17.74 21.26
N ASN A 259 -13.93 -17.48 21.07
CA ASN A 259 -13.15 -16.59 21.92
C ASN A 259 -12.57 -15.46 21.08
N THR A 260 -12.89 -14.22 21.46
CA THR A 260 -12.28 -13.03 20.84
C THR A 260 -10.82 -12.92 21.25
N VAL A 261 -9.91 -13.01 20.30
CA VAL A 261 -8.46 -12.80 20.55
C VAL A 261 -7.99 -11.41 20.17
N PHE A 262 -8.76 -10.71 19.32
CA PHE A 262 -8.45 -9.38 18.84
C PHE A 262 -9.73 -8.61 18.49
N ASN A 263 -9.74 -7.29 18.72
CA ASN A 263 -10.74 -6.39 18.17
C ASN A 263 -10.03 -5.13 17.62
N THR A 264 -10.43 -4.70 16.42
CA THR A 264 -9.72 -3.64 15.68
C THR A 264 -9.74 -2.27 16.38
N ALA A 265 -10.69 -2.01 17.29
CA ALA A 265 -10.79 -0.76 18.04
C ALA A 265 -10.28 -0.86 19.49
N ARG A 266 -9.80 -2.04 19.93
CA ARG A 266 -9.24 -2.24 21.28
C ARG A 266 -7.73 -2.36 21.20
N ILE A 267 -7.04 -1.22 21.32
CA ILE A 267 -5.58 -1.18 21.30
C ILE A 267 -5.02 -1.76 22.62
N GLY A 268 -4.23 -2.82 22.50
CA GLY A 268 -3.44 -3.37 23.61
C GLY A 268 -1.99 -2.89 23.66
N ALA A 269 -1.48 -2.30 22.57
CA ALA A 269 -0.12 -1.79 22.49
C ALA A 269 0.02 -0.42 23.16
N GLN A 270 1.12 -0.19 23.88
CA GLN A 270 1.42 1.12 24.46
C GLN A 270 1.81 2.11 23.37
N SER A 271 1.28 3.34 23.41
CA SER A 271 1.69 4.42 22.52
C SER A 271 3.10 4.92 22.83
N ALA A 272 3.85 5.32 21.81
CA ALA A 272 5.14 5.97 21.95
C ALA A 272 5.07 7.41 21.43
N GLN A 273 5.73 8.33 22.12
CA GLN A 273 5.87 9.72 21.67
C GLN A 273 7.27 9.94 21.12
N MET A 274 7.36 10.31 19.85
CA MET A 274 8.63 10.68 19.22
C MET A 274 9.18 11.97 19.82
N LYS A 275 10.49 12.01 20.05
CA LYS A 275 11.21 13.19 20.54
C LYS A 275 12.50 13.37 19.75
N MET A 276 12.69 14.56 19.21
CA MET A 276 13.95 14.99 18.61
C MET A 276 14.67 15.91 19.60
N THR A 277 15.67 15.38 20.31
CA THR A 277 16.46 16.13 21.30
C THR A 277 17.79 16.58 20.69
N PRO A 278 18.13 17.89 20.72
CA PRO A 278 19.43 18.37 20.25
C PRO A 278 20.59 17.71 21.01
N VAL A 279 21.61 17.24 20.27
CA VAL A 279 22.79 16.57 20.86
C VAL A 279 24.01 17.50 20.97
N SER A 280 24.09 18.56 20.16
CA SER A 280 25.20 19.52 20.15
C SER A 280 24.71 20.97 20.24
N ARG A 281 25.60 21.86 20.71
CA ARG A 281 25.33 23.30 20.95
C ARG A 281 25.69 24.21 19.76
N GLY A 282 26.31 23.69 18.71
CA GLY A 282 26.66 24.48 17.51
C GLY A 282 27.62 23.77 16.57
N LEU A 283 27.69 24.26 15.33
CA LEU A 283 28.61 23.81 14.29
C LEU A 283 29.46 25.01 13.83
N PRO A 284 30.77 24.84 13.56
CA PRO A 284 31.61 25.90 13.01
C PRO A 284 31.30 26.10 11.52
N TRP A 285 30.52 27.14 11.19
CA TRP A 285 30.10 27.42 9.82
C TRP A 285 31.09 28.30 9.04
N GLN A 286 31.18 28.07 7.74
CA GLN A 286 31.75 28.97 6.75
C GLN A 286 30.67 29.32 5.73
N SER A 287 30.81 30.44 5.05
CA SER A 287 29.86 30.92 4.04
C SER A 287 30.55 31.23 2.73
N PHE A 288 29.89 30.92 1.62
CA PHE A 288 30.23 31.36 0.28
C PHE A 288 28.96 31.97 -0.34
N ASN A 289 29.12 33.11 -1.02
CA ASN A 289 28.00 33.75 -1.71
C ASN A 289 28.05 33.34 -3.18
N GLU A 290 27.00 32.65 -3.63
CA GLU A 290 26.82 32.34 -5.05
C GLU A 290 26.65 33.64 -5.85
N GLU A 291 27.41 33.81 -6.92
CA GLU A 291 27.29 35.00 -7.78
C GLU A 291 26.01 34.92 -8.62
N THR A 292 25.36 36.07 -8.82
CA THR A 292 24.14 36.16 -9.63
C THR A 292 24.42 36.43 -11.12
N SER A 293 25.70 36.49 -11.52
CA SER A 293 26.09 36.93 -12.86
C SER A 293 26.00 35.76 -13.85
N SER A 294 25.23 35.97 -14.93
CA SER A 294 24.75 34.91 -15.84
C SER A 294 25.69 34.56 -16.99
N TYR A 295 26.89 35.16 -17.03
CA TYR A 295 27.83 35.02 -18.15
C TYR A 295 28.97 34.07 -17.78
N GLU A 296 28.61 32.85 -17.37
CA GLU A 296 29.56 31.75 -17.27
C GLU A 296 29.80 31.11 -18.64
N ASP A 297 30.92 30.42 -18.80
CA ASP A 297 31.32 29.71 -20.03
C ASP A 297 30.28 28.67 -20.51
N SER A 298 29.34 28.26 -19.65
CA SER A 298 28.22 27.34 -19.95
C SER A 298 26.93 28.01 -20.41
N SER A 299 26.90 29.33 -20.55
CA SER A 299 25.73 30.07 -21.07
C SER A 299 25.52 29.85 -22.57
N PHE A 300 24.26 29.86 -23.02
CA PHE A 300 23.91 29.79 -24.44
C PHE A 300 22.70 30.67 -24.74
N THR A 301 22.57 31.10 -25.99
CA THR A 301 21.50 32.02 -26.43
C THR A 301 20.53 31.36 -27.40
N VAL A 302 19.25 31.73 -27.31
CA VAL A 302 18.21 31.32 -28.28
C VAL A 302 17.20 32.45 -28.45
N VAL A 303 16.54 32.50 -29.61
CA VAL A 303 15.39 33.38 -29.82
C VAL A 303 14.14 32.71 -29.25
N GLY A 304 13.67 33.20 -28.10
CA GLY A 304 12.45 32.73 -27.43
C GLY A 304 12.70 32.06 -26.07
N LEU A 305 11.62 31.56 -25.45
CA LEU A 305 11.68 30.86 -24.16
C LEU A 305 11.78 29.35 -24.38
N LEU A 306 12.67 28.70 -23.61
CA LEU A 306 12.78 27.23 -23.57
C LEU A 306 12.01 26.65 -22.38
N GLU A 307 11.59 25.40 -22.50
CA GLU A 307 11.03 24.64 -21.39
C GLU A 307 12.17 24.08 -20.51
N GLN A 308 11.99 24.11 -19.18
CA GLN A 308 13.06 23.86 -18.23
C GLN A 308 13.56 22.41 -18.26
N ILE A 309 12.68 21.41 -18.23
CA ILE A 309 13.07 19.99 -18.21
C ILE A 309 13.80 19.61 -19.50
N ASN A 310 13.34 20.09 -20.65
CA ASN A 310 13.98 19.88 -21.93
C ASN A 310 15.38 20.50 -21.97
N THR A 311 15.59 21.61 -21.28
CA THR A 311 16.87 22.34 -21.24
C THR A 311 17.84 21.72 -20.26
N THR A 312 17.42 21.51 -19.00
CA THR A 312 18.28 20.96 -17.95
C THR A 312 18.44 19.45 -18.05
N ARG A 313 17.54 18.75 -18.76
CA ARG A 313 17.47 17.28 -18.75
C ARG A 313 17.38 16.70 -17.34
N ASP A 314 16.78 17.46 -16.42
CA ASP A 314 16.71 17.13 -15.00
C ASP A 314 18.09 16.86 -14.35
N VAL A 315 19.17 17.50 -14.84
CA VAL A 315 20.50 17.42 -14.19
C VAL A 315 20.61 18.37 -13.00
N SER A 316 19.78 19.41 -12.96
CA SER A 316 19.71 20.43 -11.91
C SER A 316 18.27 20.93 -11.75
N ASP A 317 17.94 21.34 -10.52
CA ASP A 317 16.66 21.99 -10.18
C ASP A 317 16.59 23.43 -10.71
N TYR A 318 17.75 24.02 -11.04
CA TYR A 318 17.88 25.43 -11.37
C TYR A 318 18.17 25.63 -12.87
N LEU A 319 17.46 26.59 -13.47
CA LEU A 319 17.72 27.11 -14.81
C LEU A 319 17.58 28.63 -14.78
N TRP A 320 18.63 29.33 -15.18
CA TRP A 320 18.63 30.78 -15.29
C TRP A 320 18.03 31.21 -16.63
N TYR A 321 17.03 32.09 -16.58
CA TYR A 321 16.51 32.78 -17.74
C TYR A 321 16.92 34.25 -17.67
N SER A 322 17.74 34.69 -18.61
CA SER A 322 18.23 36.07 -18.72
C SER A 322 17.93 36.65 -20.09
N THR A 323 17.54 37.92 -20.13
CA THR A 323 17.44 38.73 -21.35
C THR A 323 18.10 40.08 -21.09
N GLU A 324 18.65 40.69 -22.14
CA GLU A 324 18.98 42.12 -22.13
C GLU A 324 17.71 42.98 -22.21
#